data_AF-A0A7C7J9P8-F1
#
_entry.id   AF-A0A7C7J9P8-F1
#
_cell.length_a   1.000
_cell.length_b   1.000
_cell.length_c   1.000
_cell.angle_alpha   90.00
_cell.angle_beta   90.00
_cell.angle_gamma   90.00
#
_symmetry.space_group_name_H-M   'P 1'
#
loop_
_entity.id
_entity.type
_entity.pdbx_description
1 polymer ?
#
loop_
_entity_poly.entity_id
_entity_poly.type
_entity_poly.pdbx_seq_one_letter_code
_entity_poly.pdbx_strand_id
1 'polypeptide(L)'
;MYLANRFIPLSGRDQLKNKYFSVLVLLSSIFAADLEWQADFRYRLETDKDIENADSIYTRARNTFHYTRSRISLRLVEGPITGFAQLQDSRLLGGEDNFAGLSKASGVKIEFHQIYFQVNNLLKRNWSMRFGRFEMPLGAQRLFSKNNWNNYGRSFEGVHSFTKNRFGSINLFHLINEENSGTAASDYYDERINGIYLSPLMNRIPFIDMNVFDLYWYNYSKDETFITDDSVKIERSTMGSRWAFNFIFAKFEGEFAIQSGKLNQSSSIPKIDANFNVFNFHLDLSRLPVISK
;
A
#
# COMPACT_ATOMS: atom_id res chain seq x y z
N MET A 1 -9.30 9.94 -83.98
CA MET A 1 -7.90 10.30 -84.29
C MET A 1 -7.08 9.99 -83.06
N TYR A 2 -6.07 9.15 -83.25
CA TYR A 2 -5.20 8.53 -82.25
C TYR A 2 -4.24 9.55 -81.57
N LEU A 3 -3.61 9.06 -80.49
CA LEU A 3 -2.39 9.52 -79.78
C LEU A 3 -2.67 10.18 -78.43
N ALA A 4 -2.01 9.84 -77.32
CA ALA A 4 -1.12 8.73 -76.99
C ALA A 4 -1.00 8.66 -75.45
N ASN A 5 -0.91 7.45 -74.91
CA ASN A 5 -0.48 7.15 -73.56
C ASN A 5 0.96 7.63 -73.29
N ARG A 6 1.23 8.05 -72.04
CA ARG A 6 2.11 7.36 -71.07
C ARG A 6 2.35 8.25 -69.85
N PHE A 7 1.91 7.81 -68.67
CA PHE A 7 2.73 7.72 -67.45
C PHE A 7 1.93 6.94 -66.39
N ILE A 8 2.28 5.66 -66.22
CA ILE A 8 2.04 4.84 -65.01
C ILE A 8 3.46 4.73 -64.41
N PRO A 9 3.70 4.91 -63.09
CA PRO A 9 3.07 4.09 -62.04
C PRO A 9 2.80 4.88 -60.72
N LEU A 10 2.17 4.40 -59.65
CA LEU A 10 2.30 3.17 -58.86
C LEU A 10 1.10 3.08 -57.89
N SER A 11 0.53 1.89 -57.77
CA SER A 11 0.18 1.20 -56.51
C SER A 11 -0.28 2.03 -55.29
N GLY A 12 -1.57 1.87 -54.97
CA GLY A 12 -2.03 1.45 -53.63
C GLY A 12 -1.72 2.35 -52.44
N ARG A 13 -2.64 3.27 -52.12
CA ARG A 13 -2.88 3.72 -50.74
C ARG A 13 -4.35 4.09 -50.58
N ASP A 14 -5.09 3.23 -49.88
CA ASP A 14 -6.11 3.60 -48.91
C ASP A 14 -6.56 2.34 -48.14
N GLN A 15 -5.65 1.82 -47.31
CA GLN A 15 -5.93 0.81 -46.28
C GLN A 15 -5.49 1.28 -44.89
N LEU A 16 -5.84 2.51 -44.52
CA LEU A 16 -5.54 3.09 -43.20
C LEU A 16 -6.79 3.59 -42.46
N LYS A 17 -7.91 2.90 -42.63
CA LYS A 17 -9.08 3.04 -41.77
C LYS A 17 -9.54 1.63 -41.39
N ASN A 18 -9.47 1.28 -40.11
CA ASN A 18 -9.85 -0.01 -39.48
C ASN A 18 -8.71 -0.90 -38.94
N LYS A 19 -7.68 -0.31 -38.31
CA LYS A 19 -6.89 -1.04 -37.30
C LYS A 19 -7.31 -0.71 -35.86
N TYR A 20 -7.75 0.53 -35.60
CA TYR A 20 -8.22 0.95 -34.28
C TYR A 20 -9.64 0.47 -33.96
N PHE A 21 -10.50 0.35 -34.97
CA PHE A 21 -11.89 -0.11 -34.78
C PHE A 21 -11.95 -1.60 -34.42
N SER A 22 -11.04 -2.40 -34.99
CA SER A 22 -10.91 -3.84 -34.69
C SER A 22 -10.36 -4.10 -33.29
N VAL A 23 -9.52 -3.22 -32.73
CA VAL A 23 -9.10 -3.30 -31.32
C VAL A 23 -10.27 -3.01 -30.37
N LEU A 24 -11.12 -2.04 -30.71
CA LEU A 24 -12.33 -1.71 -29.94
C LEU A 24 -13.39 -2.83 -29.98
N VAL A 25 -13.52 -3.52 -31.12
CA VAL A 25 -14.43 -4.67 -31.26
C VAL A 25 -13.85 -5.93 -30.63
N LEU A 26 -12.52 -6.15 -30.67
CA LEU A 26 -11.87 -7.24 -29.93
C LEU A 26 -12.03 -7.08 -28.41
N LEU A 27 -12.08 -5.84 -27.87
CA LEU A 27 -12.43 -5.59 -26.47
C LEU A 27 -13.86 -6.02 -26.12
N SER A 28 -14.81 -5.89 -27.04
CA SER A 28 -16.23 -6.25 -26.78
C SER A 28 -16.50 -7.76 -26.69
N SER A 29 -15.53 -8.58 -27.08
CA SER A 29 -15.59 -10.05 -27.00
C SER A 29 -14.88 -10.62 -25.75
N ILE A 30 -14.36 -9.77 -24.87
CA ILE A 30 -13.61 -10.18 -23.67
C ILE A 30 -14.55 -10.10 -22.46
N PHE A 31 -15.28 -11.20 -22.25
CA PHE A 31 -15.96 -11.60 -21.01
C PHE A 31 -17.10 -10.70 -20.49
N ALA A 32 -18.12 -11.33 -19.89
CA ALA A 32 -19.18 -10.63 -19.16
C ALA A 32 -18.66 -10.22 -17.77
N ALA A 33 -17.55 -9.49 -17.77
CA ALA A 33 -16.88 -9.06 -16.56
C ALA A 33 -17.46 -7.73 -16.09
N ASP A 34 -17.75 -7.64 -14.79
CA ASP A 34 -18.17 -6.38 -14.19
C ASP A 34 -16.94 -5.45 -14.12
N LEU A 35 -17.01 -4.35 -14.86
CA LEU A 35 -15.99 -3.30 -14.86
C LEU A 35 -16.46 -2.13 -13.98
N GLU A 36 -15.74 -1.88 -12.89
CA GLU A 36 -15.90 -0.69 -12.06
C GLU A 36 -14.71 0.24 -12.26
N TRP A 37 -14.95 1.56 -12.27
CA TRP A 37 -13.90 2.56 -12.27
C TRP A 37 -14.14 3.63 -11.22
N GLN A 38 -13.07 4.22 -10.70
CA GLN A 38 -13.13 5.29 -9.70
C GLN A 38 -12.04 6.31 -9.96
N ALA A 39 -12.35 7.59 -9.78
CA ALA A 39 -11.37 8.68 -9.75
C ALA A 39 -11.38 9.40 -8.39
N ASP A 40 -10.21 9.78 -7.91
CA ASP A 40 -9.99 10.59 -6.71
C ASP A 40 -9.08 11.77 -7.06
N PHE A 41 -9.40 12.95 -6.57
CA PHE A 41 -8.54 14.12 -6.60
C PHE A 41 -8.49 14.76 -5.22
N ARG A 42 -7.26 15.00 -4.74
CA ARG A 42 -6.99 15.64 -3.47
C ARG A 42 -6.00 16.78 -3.66
N TYR A 43 -6.35 17.93 -3.08
CA TYR A 43 -5.43 19.01 -2.82
C TYR A 43 -5.18 19.12 -1.31
N ARG A 44 -3.94 19.36 -0.90
CA ARG A 44 -3.54 19.49 0.51
C ARG A 44 -2.56 20.63 0.66
N LEU A 45 -2.89 21.55 1.57
CA LEU A 45 -2.00 22.61 2.03
C LEU A 45 -1.35 22.16 3.34
N GLU A 46 -0.03 22.26 3.43
CA GLU A 46 0.73 22.01 4.66
C GLU A 46 1.51 23.26 5.01
N THR A 47 1.42 23.69 6.27
CA THR A 47 2.18 24.83 6.78
C THR A 47 2.95 24.35 7.99
N ASP A 48 4.27 24.34 7.85
CA ASP A 48 5.16 24.04 8.96
C ASP A 48 5.63 25.35 9.58
N LYS A 49 5.52 25.43 10.90
CA LYS A 49 5.93 26.58 11.71
C LYS A 49 6.86 26.11 12.83
N ASP A 50 7.81 25.23 12.52
CA ASP A 50 8.88 24.92 13.49
C ASP A 50 9.83 26.12 13.65
N ILE A 51 9.52 26.90 14.69
CA ILE A 51 10.29 28.03 15.21
C ILE A 51 11.14 27.50 16.38
N GLU A 52 12.22 26.80 16.06
CA GLU A 52 13.39 26.75 16.98
C GLU A 52 14.71 27.09 16.26
N ASN A 53 14.76 27.06 14.91
CA ASN A 53 15.92 27.52 14.12
C ASN A 53 15.54 28.36 12.88
N ALA A 54 14.28 28.79 12.77
CA ALA A 54 13.76 29.54 11.62
C ALA A 54 13.90 31.07 11.75
N ASP A 55 14.56 31.58 12.79
CA ASP A 55 14.76 33.01 13.03
C ASP A 55 16.03 33.55 12.36
N SER A 56 16.29 33.11 11.13
CA SER A 56 17.24 33.80 10.26
C SER A 56 16.55 34.16 8.97
N ILE A 57 16.49 35.46 8.70
CA ILE A 57 16.26 36.08 7.38
C ILE A 57 17.16 35.50 6.26
N TYR A 58 18.07 34.57 6.57
CA TYR A 58 19.04 33.95 5.68
C TYR A 58 18.73 32.47 5.34
N THR A 59 17.75 31.83 5.99
CA THR A 59 17.37 30.44 5.71
C THR A 59 16.05 30.40 4.91
N ARG A 60 16.17 30.26 3.58
CA ARG A 60 15.05 30.10 2.63
C ARG A 60 14.37 28.72 2.74
N ALA A 61 13.95 28.30 3.92
CA ALA A 61 13.10 27.12 4.06
C ALA A 61 11.67 27.46 3.62
N ARG A 62 11.03 26.58 2.85
CA ARG A 62 9.65 26.77 2.41
C ARG A 62 8.72 26.52 3.61
N ASN A 63 7.98 27.55 4.03
CA ASN A 63 7.03 27.45 5.16
C ASN A 63 5.65 26.90 4.74
N THR A 64 5.39 26.75 3.45
CA THR A 64 4.09 26.31 2.94
C THR A 64 4.27 25.42 1.73
N PHE A 65 3.62 24.26 1.77
CA PHE A 65 3.67 23.25 0.72
C PHE A 65 2.27 23.01 0.17
N HIS A 66 2.18 22.95 -1.15
CA HIS A 66 0.95 22.72 -1.89
C HIS A 66 1.04 21.36 -2.57
N TYR A 67 0.31 20.38 -2.07
CA TYR A 67 0.33 19.02 -2.59
C TYR A 67 -0.95 18.72 -3.39
N THR A 68 -0.78 18.03 -4.50
CA THR A 68 -1.88 17.42 -5.25
C THR A 68 -1.67 15.93 -5.36
N ARG A 69 -2.75 15.17 -5.25
CA ARG A 69 -2.79 13.75 -5.58
C ARG A 69 -4.02 13.47 -6.42
N SER A 70 -3.83 12.76 -7.52
CA SER A 70 -4.93 12.18 -8.29
C SER A 70 -4.76 10.68 -8.41
N ARG A 71 -5.87 9.94 -8.39
CA ARG A 71 -5.87 8.49 -8.61
C ARG A 71 -6.99 8.11 -9.57
N ILE A 72 -6.71 7.15 -10.43
CA ILE A 72 -7.71 6.49 -11.28
C ILE A 72 -7.58 5.00 -11.05
N SER A 73 -8.70 4.35 -10.74
CA SER A 73 -8.76 2.93 -10.41
C SER A 73 -9.69 2.21 -11.38
N LEU A 74 -9.32 0.99 -11.74
CA LEU A 74 -10.12 0.05 -12.51
C LEU A 74 -10.19 -1.27 -11.74
N ARG A 75 -11.39 -1.82 -11.62
CA ARG A 75 -11.65 -3.16 -11.06
C ARG A 75 -12.40 -3.97 -12.11
N LEU A 76 -11.87 -5.13 -12.42
CA LEU A 76 -12.51 -6.11 -13.29
C LEU A 76 -12.86 -7.34 -12.44
N VAL A 77 -14.11 -7.79 -12.48
CA VAL A 77 -14.56 -8.99 -11.76
C VAL A 77 -15.12 -10.00 -12.75
N GLU A 78 -14.54 -11.20 -12.78
CA GLU A 78 -15.00 -12.32 -13.60
C GLU A 78 -15.06 -13.58 -12.71
N GLY A 79 -16.26 -13.94 -12.26
CA GLY A 79 -16.47 -15.06 -11.35
C GLY A 79 -15.63 -14.94 -10.05
N PRO A 80 -14.76 -15.91 -9.71
CA PRO A 80 -13.92 -15.83 -8.52
C PRO A 80 -12.71 -14.90 -8.67
N ILE A 81 -12.43 -14.40 -9.88
CA ILE A 81 -11.20 -13.65 -10.18
C ILE A 81 -11.52 -12.15 -10.16
N THR A 82 -10.64 -11.37 -9.55
CA THR A 82 -10.66 -9.91 -9.57
C THR A 82 -9.31 -9.39 -10.04
N GLY A 83 -9.30 -8.59 -11.09
CA GLY A 83 -8.17 -7.73 -11.45
C GLY A 83 -8.39 -6.33 -10.92
N PHE A 84 -7.35 -5.70 -10.37
CA PHE A 84 -7.41 -4.32 -9.90
C PHE A 84 -6.15 -3.56 -10.29
N ALA A 85 -6.32 -2.35 -10.83
CA ALA A 85 -5.24 -1.44 -11.12
C ALA A 85 -5.61 -0.04 -10.65
N GLN A 86 -4.67 0.68 -10.05
CA GLN A 86 -4.83 2.05 -9.59
C GLN A 86 -3.56 2.84 -9.89
N LEU A 87 -3.69 3.80 -10.82
CA LEU A 87 -2.65 4.77 -11.10
C LEU A 87 -2.74 5.93 -10.10
N GLN A 88 -1.58 6.48 -9.74
CA GLN A 88 -1.45 7.63 -8.86
C GLN A 88 -0.49 8.65 -9.47
N ASP A 89 -0.89 9.91 -9.45
CA ASP A 89 -0.03 11.06 -9.69
C ASP A 89 -0.03 11.93 -8.44
N SER A 90 1.12 12.06 -7.78
CA SER A 90 1.31 12.80 -6.53
C SER A 90 2.40 13.85 -6.72
N ARG A 91 2.06 15.13 -6.59
CA ARG A 91 2.96 16.25 -6.88
C ARG A 91 2.99 17.30 -5.78
N LEU A 92 4.14 17.94 -5.65
CA LEU A 92 4.28 19.26 -5.03
C LEU A 92 4.10 20.32 -6.14
N LEU A 93 3.19 21.27 -5.95
CA LEU A 93 3.01 22.39 -6.86
C LEU A 93 4.12 23.44 -6.65
N GLY A 94 4.54 24.10 -7.74
CA GLY A 94 5.65 25.06 -7.69
C GLY A 94 7.02 24.40 -7.51
N GLY A 95 7.24 23.25 -8.17
CA GLY A 95 8.54 22.58 -8.22
C GLY A 95 9.61 23.44 -8.90
N GLU A 96 10.87 23.23 -8.52
CA GLU A 96 12.02 24.03 -9.00
C GLU A 96 12.30 23.86 -10.49
N ASP A 97 11.73 22.83 -11.11
CA ASP A 97 11.94 22.50 -12.50
C ASP A 97 10.94 23.16 -13.47
N ASN A 98 9.98 23.94 -12.95
CA ASN A 98 8.96 24.58 -13.78
C ASN A 98 8.57 25.97 -13.23
N PHE A 99 9.24 27.02 -13.72
CA PHE A 99 8.97 28.43 -13.36
C PHE A 99 9.20 29.37 -14.56
N ALA A 100 8.89 30.65 -14.40
CA ALA A 100 9.03 31.64 -15.47
C ALA A 100 10.48 31.70 -15.99
N GLY A 101 10.69 31.21 -17.21
CA GLY A 101 12.01 31.17 -17.87
C GLY A 101 12.70 29.81 -17.88
N LEU A 102 12.16 28.79 -17.21
CA LEU A 102 12.70 27.43 -17.26
C LEU A 102 11.58 26.38 -17.28
N SER A 103 11.60 25.52 -18.29
CA SER A 103 10.68 24.37 -18.40
C SER A 103 11.50 23.09 -18.50
N LYS A 104 11.52 22.32 -17.41
CA LYS A 104 12.09 20.97 -17.34
C LYS A 104 11.00 19.98 -16.93
N ALA A 105 11.17 18.73 -17.33
CA ALA A 105 10.34 17.64 -16.83
C ALA A 105 10.53 17.52 -15.31
N SER A 106 9.44 17.48 -14.52
CA SER A 106 9.51 17.60 -13.05
C SER A 106 10.11 16.39 -12.31
N GLY A 107 10.65 15.40 -13.02
CA GLY A 107 11.20 14.14 -12.47
C GLY A 107 10.16 13.20 -11.83
N VAL A 108 9.02 13.71 -11.38
CA VAL A 108 7.91 12.97 -10.78
C VAL A 108 7.21 12.11 -11.83
N LYS A 109 7.05 10.82 -11.53
CA LYS A 109 6.43 9.83 -12.41
C LYS A 109 5.05 9.45 -11.91
N ILE A 110 4.14 9.17 -12.84
CA ILE A 110 2.90 8.47 -12.56
C ILE A 110 3.27 7.02 -12.24
N GLU A 111 2.72 6.49 -11.16
CA GLU A 111 3.03 5.15 -10.66
C GLU A 111 1.75 4.32 -10.44
N PHE A 112 1.88 3.00 -10.42
CA PHE A 112 0.83 2.13 -9.91
C PHE A 112 0.86 2.14 -8.39
N HIS A 113 -0.12 2.81 -7.77
CA HIS A 113 -0.31 2.69 -6.33
C HIS A 113 -0.77 1.28 -5.97
N GLN A 114 -1.62 0.66 -6.78
CA GLN A 114 -1.99 -0.75 -6.65
C GLN A 114 -2.10 -1.40 -8.03
N ILE A 115 -1.66 -2.65 -8.15
CA ILE A 115 -1.87 -3.49 -9.32
C ILE A 115 -1.83 -4.95 -8.87
N TYR A 116 -2.98 -5.62 -8.82
CA TYR A 116 -3.04 -6.99 -8.31
C TYR A 116 -4.12 -7.83 -8.98
N PHE A 117 -3.93 -9.14 -8.88
CA PHE A 117 -4.96 -10.14 -9.11
C PHE A 117 -5.35 -10.79 -7.80
N GLN A 118 -6.64 -11.07 -7.64
CA GLN A 118 -7.19 -11.78 -6.49
C GLN A 118 -8.07 -12.92 -6.97
N VAL A 119 -7.86 -14.09 -6.39
CA VAL A 119 -8.73 -15.26 -6.59
C VAL A 119 -9.46 -15.51 -5.29
N ASN A 120 -10.78 -15.43 -5.33
CA ASN A 120 -11.68 -15.71 -4.23
C ASN A 120 -12.17 -17.16 -4.27
N ASN A 121 -12.60 -17.67 -3.13
CA ASN A 121 -13.21 -18.98 -3.00
C ASN A 121 -12.36 -20.14 -3.56
N LEU A 122 -11.05 -20.09 -3.34
CA LEU A 122 -10.08 -21.08 -3.83
C LEU A 122 -10.54 -22.49 -3.41
N LEU A 123 -10.60 -23.42 -4.38
CA LEU A 123 -11.06 -24.80 -4.16
C LEU A 123 -12.46 -24.91 -3.51
N LYS A 124 -13.37 -23.96 -3.78
CA LYS A 124 -14.73 -23.86 -3.19
C LYS A 124 -14.72 -23.70 -1.65
N ARG A 125 -13.58 -23.32 -1.07
CA ARG A 125 -13.46 -22.98 0.35
C ARG A 125 -13.48 -21.46 0.49
N ASN A 126 -13.84 -20.93 1.65
CA ASN A 126 -13.80 -19.48 1.90
C ASN A 126 -12.37 -18.96 2.08
N TRP A 127 -11.50 -19.23 1.11
CA TRP A 127 -10.09 -18.89 1.09
C TRP A 127 -9.81 -18.04 -0.14
N SER A 128 -9.06 -16.97 0.03
CA SER A 128 -8.72 -16.04 -1.04
C SER A 128 -7.22 -15.79 -1.08
N MET A 129 -6.68 -15.54 -2.27
CA MET A 129 -5.28 -15.19 -2.46
C MET A 129 -5.17 -13.99 -3.38
N ARG A 130 -4.30 -13.05 -3.02
CA ARG A 130 -3.99 -11.83 -3.76
C ARG A 130 -2.52 -11.79 -4.09
N PHE A 131 -2.19 -11.41 -5.32
CA PHE A 131 -0.82 -11.37 -5.86
C PHE A 131 -0.60 -10.03 -6.59
N GLY A 132 0.53 -9.36 -6.34
CA GLY A 132 0.90 -8.09 -6.96
C GLY A 132 1.15 -7.00 -5.94
N ARG A 133 0.88 -5.74 -6.31
CA ARG A 133 1.00 -4.56 -5.45
C ARG A 133 -0.35 -4.15 -4.87
N PHE A 134 -0.51 -4.14 -3.55
CA PHE A 134 -1.78 -3.85 -2.89
C PHE A 134 -1.61 -3.14 -1.55
N GLU A 135 -2.67 -2.44 -1.13
CA GLU A 135 -2.75 -1.94 0.25
C GLU A 135 -3.08 -3.10 1.20
N MET A 136 -2.38 -3.15 2.35
CA MET A 136 -2.63 -4.15 3.39
C MET A 136 -2.69 -3.49 4.78
N PRO A 137 -3.76 -2.74 5.10
CA PRO A 137 -3.93 -2.16 6.43
C PRO A 137 -4.12 -3.25 7.49
N LEU A 138 -3.19 -3.38 8.44
CA LEU A 138 -3.30 -4.32 9.56
C LEU A 138 -3.13 -3.61 10.91
N GLY A 139 -3.72 -4.18 11.97
CA GLY A 139 -3.57 -3.68 13.35
C GLY A 139 -3.97 -2.21 13.51
N ALA A 140 -5.17 -1.83 13.07
CA ALA A 140 -5.62 -0.43 13.05
C ALA A 140 -4.65 0.55 12.36
N GLN A 141 -3.92 0.06 11.35
CA GLN A 141 -2.90 0.82 10.62
C GLN A 141 -1.63 1.15 11.43
N ARG A 142 -1.41 0.52 12.59
CA ARG A 142 -0.15 0.64 13.35
C ARG A 142 0.89 -0.37 12.90
N LEU A 143 0.48 -1.58 12.54
CA LEU A 143 1.40 -2.59 11.98
C LEU A 143 1.71 -2.27 10.53
N PHE A 144 0.68 -2.26 9.68
CA PHE A 144 0.78 -1.84 8.30
C PHE A 144 -0.26 -0.77 8.03
N SER A 145 0.21 0.41 7.62
CA SER A 145 -0.64 1.55 7.33
C SER A 145 -0.79 1.72 5.82
N LYS A 146 -1.96 2.21 5.38
CA LYS A 146 -2.10 2.78 4.02
C LYS A 146 -1.39 4.12 3.90
N ASN A 147 -1.08 4.77 5.03
CA ASN A 147 -0.50 6.10 5.14
C ASN A 147 -1.16 7.15 4.21
N ASN A 148 -2.49 7.10 4.07
CA ASN A 148 -3.19 7.99 3.14
C ASN A 148 -3.15 9.47 3.56
N TRP A 149 -2.68 9.78 4.77
CA TRP A 149 -2.38 11.15 5.21
C TRP A 149 -1.26 11.79 4.39
N ASN A 150 -0.22 11.02 4.05
CA ASN A 150 0.87 11.48 3.20
C ASN A 150 0.41 11.70 1.75
N ASN A 151 1.17 12.47 0.97
CA ASN A 151 0.93 12.64 -0.47
C ASN A 151 1.15 11.36 -1.26
N TYR A 152 2.01 10.47 -0.75
CA TYR A 152 2.20 9.12 -1.25
C TYR A 152 1.56 8.13 -0.29
N GLY A 153 0.61 7.34 -0.78
CA GLY A 153 0.08 6.21 -0.01
C GLY A 153 1.12 5.08 0.09
N ARG A 154 0.90 4.14 1.01
CA ARG A 154 1.73 2.95 1.15
C ARG A 154 0.99 1.73 0.60
N SER A 155 1.68 1.00 -0.28
CA SER A 155 1.30 -0.31 -0.78
C SER A 155 2.48 -1.26 -0.65
N PHE A 156 2.18 -2.55 -0.65
CA PHE A 156 3.16 -3.62 -0.56
C PHE A 156 3.07 -4.50 -1.79
N GLU A 157 4.19 -5.09 -2.18
CA GLU A 157 4.25 -6.07 -3.26
C GLU A 157 4.39 -7.47 -2.65
N GLY A 158 3.77 -8.47 -3.29
CA GLY A 158 3.92 -9.86 -2.90
C GLY A 158 2.61 -10.64 -2.94
N VAL A 159 2.40 -11.48 -1.92
CA VAL A 159 1.28 -12.41 -1.81
C VAL A 159 0.57 -12.24 -0.47
N HIS A 160 -0.75 -12.10 -0.51
CA HIS A 160 -1.61 -12.07 0.67
C HIS A 160 -2.70 -13.13 0.55
N SER A 161 -2.69 -14.08 1.48
CA SER A 161 -3.57 -15.24 1.52
C SER A 161 -4.45 -15.15 2.76
N PHE A 162 -5.76 -15.18 2.61
CA PHE A 162 -6.68 -14.87 3.71
C PHE A 162 -7.97 -15.67 3.67
N THR A 163 -8.52 -15.91 4.85
CA THR A 163 -9.81 -16.58 5.05
C THR A 163 -10.56 -15.93 6.20
N LYS A 164 -11.89 -15.93 6.12
CA LYS A 164 -12.77 -15.56 7.22
C LYS A 164 -13.81 -16.66 7.39
N ASN A 165 -14.04 -17.12 8.60
CA ASN A 165 -15.08 -18.11 8.89
C ASN A 165 -15.76 -17.76 10.23
N ARG A 166 -16.61 -18.67 10.72
CA ARG A 166 -17.33 -18.47 11.99
C ARG A 166 -16.43 -18.36 13.23
N PHE A 167 -15.17 -18.74 13.12
CA PHE A 167 -14.19 -18.69 14.22
C PHE A 167 -13.27 -17.47 14.15
N GLY A 168 -13.36 -16.64 13.09
CA GLY A 168 -12.52 -15.45 12.92
C GLY A 168 -11.90 -15.36 11.54
N SER A 169 -10.84 -14.57 11.43
CA SER A 169 -10.05 -14.45 10.20
C SER A 169 -8.58 -14.78 10.40
N ILE A 170 -7.98 -15.33 9.35
CA ILE A 170 -6.56 -15.61 9.23
C ILE A 170 -6.05 -14.89 7.99
N ASN A 171 -4.93 -14.19 8.14
CA ASN A 171 -4.19 -13.57 7.05
C ASN A 171 -2.76 -14.09 7.11
N LEU A 172 -2.23 -14.54 5.98
CA LEU A 172 -0.85 -14.92 5.77
C LEU A 172 -0.29 -14.02 4.68
N PHE A 173 0.91 -13.51 4.86
CA PHE A 173 1.53 -12.62 3.88
C PHE A 173 3.01 -12.93 3.70
N HIS A 174 3.44 -12.82 2.44
CA HIS A 174 4.81 -12.78 2.00
C HIS A 174 4.95 -11.53 1.15
N LEU A 175 5.67 -10.54 1.65
CA LEU A 175 5.84 -9.24 1.01
C LEU A 175 7.29 -9.06 0.61
N ILE A 176 7.48 -8.48 -0.56
CA ILE A 176 8.76 -8.04 -1.11
C ILE A 176 8.71 -6.52 -1.07
N ASN A 177 9.63 -5.90 -0.34
CA ASN A 177 9.67 -4.45 -0.15
C ASN A 177 10.69 -3.79 -1.06
N GLU A 178 11.83 -4.46 -1.30
CA GLU A 178 12.93 -3.96 -2.12
C GLU A 178 13.66 -5.13 -2.79
N GLU A 179 13.88 -4.99 -4.10
CA GLU A 179 14.63 -5.93 -4.94
C GLU A 179 16.03 -5.35 -5.19
N ASN A 180 17.06 -5.96 -4.60
CA ASN A 180 18.45 -5.48 -4.71
C ASN A 180 19.17 -5.97 -5.99
N SER A 181 18.41 -6.11 -7.09
CA SER A 181 18.90 -6.62 -8.37
C SER A 181 20.02 -5.77 -9.02
N GLY A 182 20.16 -4.51 -8.61
CA GLY A 182 21.21 -3.60 -9.10
C GLY A 182 22.58 -3.82 -8.47
N THR A 183 22.64 -4.46 -7.29
CA THR A 183 23.88 -4.70 -6.53
C THR A 183 24.21 -6.19 -6.42
N ALA A 184 23.20 -7.08 -6.45
CA ALA A 184 23.41 -8.52 -6.40
C ALA A 184 22.36 -9.30 -7.21
N ALA A 185 22.78 -10.41 -7.84
CA ALA A 185 21.94 -11.24 -8.70
C ALA A 185 21.20 -12.37 -7.95
N SER A 186 21.00 -12.23 -6.63
CA SER A 186 20.41 -13.27 -5.78
C SER A 186 19.29 -12.70 -4.92
N ASP A 187 18.14 -13.36 -4.92
CA ASP A 187 16.98 -13.02 -4.09
C ASP A 187 17.30 -13.10 -2.57
N TYR A 188 18.46 -13.65 -2.20
CA TYR A 188 18.96 -13.59 -0.81
C TYR A 188 19.06 -12.14 -0.30
N TYR A 189 19.29 -11.17 -1.19
CA TYR A 189 19.51 -9.77 -0.83
C TYR A 189 18.23 -8.92 -0.79
N ASP A 190 17.06 -9.52 -0.95
CA ASP A 190 15.81 -8.77 -0.98
C ASP A 190 15.34 -8.38 0.44
N GLU A 191 14.67 -7.23 0.53
CA GLU A 191 13.93 -6.87 1.74
C GLU A 191 12.57 -7.55 1.74
N ARG A 192 12.30 -8.37 2.77
CA ARG A 192 11.09 -9.20 2.84
C ARG A 192 10.39 -9.13 4.19
N ILE A 193 9.08 -9.24 4.14
CA ILE A 193 8.23 -9.37 5.33
C ILE A 193 7.33 -10.61 5.19
N ASN A 194 7.45 -11.52 6.14
CA ASN A 194 6.64 -12.73 6.21
C ASN A 194 5.83 -12.75 7.49
N GLY A 195 4.56 -13.11 7.45
CA GLY A 195 3.82 -13.17 8.71
C GLY A 195 2.43 -13.72 8.63
N ILE A 196 1.84 -13.76 9.83
CA ILE A 196 0.49 -14.21 10.11
C ILE A 196 -0.21 -13.17 10.98
N TYR A 197 -1.49 -12.93 10.68
CA TYR A 197 -2.36 -12.07 11.46
C TYR A 197 -3.71 -12.77 11.65
N LEU A 198 -4.07 -12.97 12.92
CA LEU A 198 -5.25 -13.68 13.37
C LEU A 198 -6.21 -12.68 14.02
N SER A 199 -7.48 -12.75 13.68
CA SER A 199 -8.56 -12.06 14.40
C SER A 199 -9.62 -13.08 14.79
N PRO A 200 -9.45 -13.80 15.91
CA PRO A 200 -10.45 -14.73 16.40
C PRO A 200 -11.77 -14.02 16.69
N LEU A 201 -12.89 -14.68 16.36
CA LEU A 201 -14.21 -14.18 16.74
C LEU A 201 -14.50 -14.57 18.20
N MET A 202 -14.34 -13.63 19.13
CA MET A 202 -14.63 -13.85 20.55
C MET A 202 -16.01 -13.28 20.91
N ASN A 203 -17.08 -14.02 20.58
CA ASN A 203 -18.44 -13.47 20.72
C ASN A 203 -19.13 -13.68 22.07
N ARG A 204 -18.51 -14.31 23.10
CA ARG A 204 -19.26 -14.66 24.34
C ARG A 204 -18.40 -14.72 25.59
N ILE A 205 -18.05 -13.57 26.17
CA ILE A 205 -17.77 -13.48 27.61
C ILE A 205 -18.90 -12.65 28.23
N PRO A 206 -19.71 -13.21 29.16
CA PRO A 206 -20.73 -12.43 29.84
C PRO A 206 -20.11 -11.16 30.45
N PHE A 207 -20.75 -10.00 30.28
CA PHE A 207 -20.34 -8.67 30.80
C PHE A 207 -19.13 -7.98 30.13
N ILE A 208 -18.43 -8.63 29.20
CA ILE A 208 -17.33 -8.01 28.44
C ILE A 208 -17.65 -8.10 26.94
N ASP A 209 -17.92 -6.95 26.33
CA ASP A 209 -18.13 -6.85 24.88
C ASP A 209 -16.78 -6.63 24.20
N MET A 210 -16.15 -7.75 23.79
CA MET A 210 -14.86 -7.74 23.11
C MET A 210 -15.06 -7.40 21.63
N ASN A 211 -14.74 -6.17 21.25
CA ASN A 211 -14.87 -5.67 19.88
C ASN A 211 -13.71 -6.13 18.99
N VAL A 212 -12.52 -6.24 19.58
CA VAL A 212 -11.28 -6.57 18.87
C VAL A 212 -10.47 -7.51 19.74
N PHE A 213 -10.02 -8.60 19.14
CA PHE A 213 -8.92 -9.41 19.65
C PHE A 213 -8.11 -9.90 18.46
N ASP A 214 -6.90 -9.39 18.33
CA ASP A 214 -5.99 -9.69 17.23
C ASP A 214 -4.68 -10.25 17.80
N LEU A 215 -4.11 -11.24 17.12
CA LEU A 215 -2.79 -11.78 17.39
C LEU A 215 -1.98 -11.71 16.10
N TYR A 216 -0.71 -11.33 16.20
CA TYR A 216 0.14 -11.24 15.03
C TYR A 216 1.56 -11.71 15.32
N TRP A 217 2.17 -12.25 14.28
CA TRP A 217 3.60 -12.51 14.21
C TRP A 217 4.09 -12.21 12.81
N TYR A 218 5.21 -11.51 12.69
CA TYR A 218 5.87 -11.34 11.41
C TYR A 218 7.39 -11.28 11.59
N ASN A 219 8.09 -11.72 10.57
CA ASN A 219 9.52 -11.63 10.42
C ASN A 219 9.85 -10.62 9.31
N TYR A 220 10.81 -9.77 9.60
CA TYR A 220 11.46 -8.86 8.67
C TYR A 220 12.88 -9.35 8.43
N SER A 221 13.24 -9.51 7.17
CA SER A 221 14.59 -9.86 6.74
C SER A 221 15.07 -8.84 5.72
N LYS A 222 16.32 -8.40 5.87
CA LYS A 222 17.01 -7.53 4.93
C LYS A 222 18.49 -7.88 4.90
N ASP A 223 19.03 -8.07 3.71
CA ASP A 223 20.43 -8.37 3.47
C ASP A 223 20.98 -7.31 2.51
N GLU A 224 21.80 -6.39 3.01
CA GLU A 224 22.47 -5.37 2.19
C GLU A 224 23.94 -5.78 1.96
N THR A 225 24.38 -5.79 0.70
CA THR A 225 25.79 -5.84 0.33
C THR A 225 26.24 -4.46 -0.13
N PHE A 226 27.20 -3.87 0.59
CA PHE A 226 27.84 -2.64 0.14
C PHE A 226 28.98 -2.98 -0.82
N ILE A 227 29.27 -2.06 -1.74
CA ILE A 227 30.39 -2.14 -2.71
C ILE A 227 31.76 -2.25 -1.99
N THR A 228 31.81 -2.00 -0.68
CA THR A 228 33.01 -1.98 0.17
C THR A 228 33.25 -3.25 0.99
N ASP A 229 32.78 -4.42 0.54
CA ASP A 229 32.97 -5.74 1.20
C ASP A 229 32.29 -5.92 2.57
N ASP A 230 31.52 -4.93 3.02
CA ASP A 230 30.70 -5.03 4.22
C ASP A 230 29.30 -5.52 3.87
N SER A 231 28.90 -6.64 4.48
CA SER A 231 27.53 -7.15 4.42
C SER A 231 26.82 -6.88 5.73
N VAL A 232 25.61 -6.31 5.63
CA VAL A 232 24.73 -6.07 6.77
C VAL A 232 23.49 -6.93 6.61
N LYS A 233 23.33 -7.89 7.53
CA LYS A 233 22.13 -8.72 7.60
C LYS A 233 21.29 -8.34 8.79
N ILE A 234 20.02 -8.06 8.56
CA ILE A 234 19.02 -7.75 9.57
C ILE A 234 17.94 -8.81 9.53
N GLU A 235 17.76 -9.51 10.65
CA GLU A 235 16.63 -10.43 10.84
C GLU A 235 15.92 -10.06 12.15
N ARG A 236 14.62 -9.76 12.08
CA ARG A 236 13.82 -9.36 13.24
C ARG A 236 12.47 -10.06 13.21
N SER A 237 12.04 -10.59 14.33
CA SER A 237 10.70 -11.15 14.50
C SER A 237 9.93 -10.32 15.50
N THR A 238 8.73 -9.92 15.14
CA THR A 238 7.81 -9.18 15.99
C THR A 238 6.59 -10.03 16.24
N MET A 239 6.21 -10.19 17.51
CA MET A 239 4.93 -10.77 17.90
C MET A 239 4.16 -9.81 18.79
N GLY A 240 2.84 -9.88 18.73
CA GLY A 240 2.04 -9.07 19.60
C GLY A 240 0.57 -9.40 19.56
N SER A 241 -0.17 -8.66 20.38
CA SER A 241 -1.61 -8.78 20.52
C SER A 241 -2.24 -7.40 20.62
N ARG A 242 -3.44 -7.27 20.06
CA ARG A 242 -4.26 -6.08 20.18
C ARG A 242 -5.63 -6.47 20.66
N TRP A 243 -6.19 -5.69 21.56
CA TRP A 243 -7.50 -5.93 22.13
C TRP A 243 -8.25 -4.62 22.31
N ALA A 244 -9.57 -4.68 22.16
CA ALA A 244 -10.45 -3.58 22.52
C ALA A 244 -11.79 -4.11 23.01
N PHE A 245 -12.24 -3.62 24.16
CA PHE A 245 -13.52 -4.01 24.73
C PHE A 245 -14.23 -2.83 25.36
N ASN A 246 -15.56 -2.93 25.41
CA ASN A 246 -16.40 -2.00 26.15
C ASN A 246 -16.72 -2.60 27.53
N PHE A 247 -16.68 -1.76 28.55
CA PHE A 247 -17.13 -2.08 29.90
C PHE A 247 -17.93 -0.91 30.46
N ILE A 248 -19.25 -1.10 30.58
CA ILE A 248 -20.21 -0.10 31.07
C ILE A 248 -20.18 1.19 30.21
N PHE A 249 -19.57 2.27 30.72
CA PHE A 249 -19.44 3.58 30.06
C PHE A 249 -18.00 3.83 29.57
N ALA A 250 -17.12 2.83 29.66
CA ALA A 250 -15.73 2.94 29.25
C ALA A 250 -15.41 2.03 28.08
N LYS A 251 -14.55 2.51 27.18
CA LYS A 251 -13.91 1.72 26.13
C LYS A 251 -12.42 1.65 26.40
N PHE A 252 -11.93 0.43 26.43
CA PHE A 252 -10.52 0.12 26.60
C PHE A 252 -9.95 -0.38 25.27
N GLU A 253 -8.76 0.10 24.91
CA GLU A 253 -7.98 -0.40 23.79
C GLU A 253 -6.54 -0.57 24.23
N GLY A 254 -5.95 -1.72 23.93
CA GLY A 254 -4.55 -1.99 24.23
C GLY A 254 -3.86 -2.75 23.13
N GLU A 255 -2.54 -2.57 23.06
CA GLU A 255 -1.65 -3.29 22.15
C GLU A 255 -0.32 -3.55 22.84
N PHE A 256 0.15 -4.79 22.74
CA PHE A 256 1.42 -5.23 23.27
C PHE A 256 2.21 -5.91 22.16
N ALA A 257 3.47 -5.53 21.97
CA ALA A 257 4.37 -6.19 21.04
C ALA A 257 5.75 -6.39 21.67
N ILE A 258 6.40 -7.48 21.28
CA ILE A 258 7.82 -7.71 21.49
C ILE A 258 8.48 -7.99 20.16
N GLN A 259 9.70 -7.49 20.01
CA GLN A 259 10.52 -7.70 18.84
C GLN A 259 11.89 -8.21 19.28
N SER A 260 12.34 -9.29 18.66
CA SER A 260 13.67 -9.85 18.87
C SER A 260 14.35 -10.14 17.54
N GLY A 261 15.68 -10.10 17.50
CA GLY A 261 16.40 -10.27 16.25
C GLY A 261 17.91 -10.16 16.37
N LYS A 262 18.57 -10.18 15.21
CA LYS A 262 20.01 -10.03 15.07
C LYS A 262 20.31 -9.05 13.96
N LEU A 263 21.38 -8.30 14.16
CA LEU A 263 22.04 -7.52 13.13
C LEU A 263 23.44 -8.12 12.99
N ASN A 264 23.73 -8.77 11.87
CA ASN A 264 25.09 -9.24 11.57
C ASN A 264 25.78 -8.14 10.76
N GLN A 265 26.85 -7.60 11.32
CA GLN A 265 27.78 -6.72 10.64
C GLN A 265 29.15 -7.39 10.69
N SER A 266 30.01 -7.22 9.67
CA SER A 266 31.27 -7.94 9.43
C SER A 266 32.17 -8.24 10.64
N SER A 267 32.02 -7.53 11.77
CA SER A 267 32.80 -7.77 13.00
C SER A 267 31.97 -7.84 14.29
N SER A 268 30.63 -7.81 14.24
CA SER A 268 29.79 -7.91 15.44
C SER A 268 28.39 -8.47 15.15
N ILE A 269 27.80 -9.14 16.14
CA ILE A 269 26.40 -9.62 16.11
C ILE A 269 25.63 -8.98 17.26
N PRO A 270 25.27 -7.68 17.16
CA PRO A 270 24.35 -7.06 18.09
C PRO A 270 22.98 -7.76 18.10
N LYS A 271 22.44 -7.95 19.30
CA LYS A 271 21.06 -8.42 19.50
C LYS A 271 20.10 -7.25 19.38
N ILE A 272 18.95 -7.52 18.77
CA ILE A 272 17.83 -6.58 18.70
C ILE A 272 16.80 -7.09 19.69
N ASP A 273 16.49 -6.30 20.70
CA ASP A 273 15.43 -6.58 21.67
C ASP A 273 14.64 -5.28 21.90
N ALA A 274 13.34 -5.30 21.66
CA ALA A 274 12.46 -4.16 21.87
C ALA A 274 11.07 -4.60 22.33
N ASN A 275 10.40 -3.75 23.10
CA ASN A 275 9.01 -3.93 23.52
C ASN A 275 8.18 -2.68 23.22
N PHE A 276 6.89 -2.88 23.00
CA PHE A 276 5.92 -1.84 22.73
C PHE A 276 4.65 -2.12 23.53
N ASN A 277 4.14 -1.09 24.18
CA ASN A 277 2.91 -1.13 24.96
C ASN A 277 2.13 0.14 24.66
N VAL A 278 0.88 0.01 24.24
CA VAL A 278 -0.07 1.11 24.14
C VAL A 278 -1.33 0.73 24.88
N PHE A 279 -1.86 1.68 25.64
CA PHE A 279 -3.12 1.55 26.33
C PHE A 279 -3.88 2.88 26.21
N ASN A 280 -5.11 2.79 25.72
CA ASN A 280 -6.01 3.90 25.56
C ASN A 280 -7.29 3.63 26.34
N PHE A 281 -7.78 4.66 26.99
CA PHE A 281 -9.00 4.64 27.78
C PHE A 281 -9.92 5.78 27.34
N HIS A 282 -11.17 5.45 27.05
CA HIS A 282 -12.18 6.41 26.60
C HIS A 282 -13.41 6.31 27.50
N LEU A 283 -13.89 7.46 27.97
CA LEU A 283 -15.12 7.57 28.75
C LEU A 283 -16.25 8.10 27.86
N ASP A 284 -17.35 7.36 27.79
CA ASP A 284 -18.61 7.80 27.18
C ASP A 284 -19.48 8.46 28.26
N LEU A 285 -19.33 9.77 28.40
CA LEU A 285 -20.06 10.57 29.38
C LEU A 285 -21.58 10.60 29.11
N SER A 286 -22.02 10.28 27.90
CA SER A 286 -23.46 10.24 27.57
C SER A 286 -24.19 9.07 28.23
N ARG A 287 -23.45 8.04 28.67
CA ARG A 287 -23.97 6.87 29.37
C ARG A 287 -23.87 6.99 30.89
N LEU A 288 -23.34 8.10 31.41
CA LEU A 288 -23.35 8.35 32.85
C LEU A 288 -24.78 8.71 33.26
N PRO A 289 -25.36 8.01 34.26
CA PRO A 289 -26.65 8.40 34.79
C PRO A 289 -26.52 9.80 35.41
N VAL A 290 -27.15 10.79 34.79
CA VAL A 290 -27.28 12.12 35.38
C VAL A 290 -28.23 12.01 36.55
N ILE A 291 -27.70 12.01 37.77
CA ILE A 291 -28.52 12.15 38.97
C ILE A 291 -28.96 13.62 39.01
N SER A 292 -30.18 13.91 38.55
CA SER A 292 -30.80 15.21 38.81
C SER A 292 -31.09 15.30 40.31
N LYS A 293 -30.60 16.36 40.96
CA LYS A 293 -30.95 16.68 42.35
C LYS A 293 -32.42 17.07 42.47
#